data_AF-A0A7V3HJH0-F1
#
_entry.id   AF-A0A7V3HJH0-F1
#
_cell.length_a   1.000
_cell.length_b   1.000
_cell.length_c   1.000
_cell.angle_alpha   90.00
_cell.angle_beta   90.00
_cell.angle_gamma   90.00
#
_symmetry.space_group_name_H-M   'P 1'
#
loop_
_entity.id
_entity.type
_entity.pdbx_description
1 polymer ?
#
loop_
_entity_poly.entity_id
_entity_poly.type
_entity_poly.pdbx_seq_one_letter_code
_entity_poly.pdbx_strand_id
1 'polypeptide(L)' 'MSKIRLGLGFVIMLLGVTIIVRSVLVVAEKGLALSALWQPILLGSLMIAYGINRWRSWRVKP' A
#
# COMPACT_ATOMS: atom_id res chain seq x y z
N MET A 1 0.33 19.73 14.26
CA MET A 1 0.39 18.77 13.13
C MET A 1 0.01 19.37 11.76
N SER A 2 0.87 19.22 10.75
CA SER A 2 0.55 19.64 9.37
C SER A 2 -0.37 18.63 8.68
N LYS A 3 -1.51 19.09 8.13
CA LYS A 3 -2.47 18.29 7.34
C LYS A 3 -1.80 17.47 6.23
N ILE A 4 -0.66 17.95 5.75
CA ILE A 4 0.18 17.32 4.72
C ILE A 4 0.71 15.95 5.18
N ARG A 5 1.11 15.81 6.44
CA ARG A 5 1.65 14.54 6.96
C ARG A 5 0.57 13.46 7.00
N LEU A 6 -0.62 13.78 7.52
CA LEU A 6 -1.75 12.84 7.54
C LEU A 6 -2.16 12.43 6.12
N GLY A 7 -2.20 13.38 5.18
CA GLY A 7 -2.45 13.10 3.76
C GLY A 7 -1.40 12.16 3.15
N LEU A 8 -0.13 12.34 3.47
CA LEU A 8 0.95 11.47 2.98
C LEU A 8 0.77 10.01 3.44
N GLY A 9 0.37 9.81 4.71
CA GLY A 9 0.08 8.48 5.24
C GLY A 9 -1.07 7.79 4.49
N PHE A 10 -2.10 8.55 4.14
CA PHE A 10 -3.21 8.06 3.33
C PHE A 10 -2.77 7.65 1.92
N VAL A 11 -1.98 8.50 1.26
CA VAL A 11 -1.49 8.27 -0.11
C VAL A 11 -0.63 7.00 -0.15
N ILE A 12 0.22 6.78 0.86
CA ILE A 12 1.03 5.57 0.96
C ILE A 12 0.14 4.32 1.08
N MET A 13 -0.94 4.37 1.86
CA MET A 13 -1.90 3.26 1.95
C MET A 13 -2.58 3.01 0.61
N LEU A 14 -3.05 4.08 -0.05
CA LEU A 14 -3.68 3.97 -1.37
C LEU A 14 -2.72 3.33 -2.39
N LEU A 15 -1.47 3.78 -2.45
CA LEU A 15 -0.46 3.21 -3.33
C LEU A 15 -0.26 1.70 -3.09
N GLY A 16 -0.22 1.26 -1.84
CA GLY A 16 -0.14 -0.16 -1.50
C GLY A 16 -1.33 -0.96 -2.04
N VAL A 17 -2.55 -0.43 -1.93
CA VAL A 17 -3.76 -1.05 -2.50
C VAL A 17 -3.69 -1.08 -4.02
N THR A 18 -3.31 0.03 -4.67
CA THR A 18 -3.24 0.12 -6.13
C THR A 18 -2.24 -0.88 -6.71
N ILE A 19 -1.10 -1.10 -6.04
CA ILE A 19 -0.11 -2.10 -6.44
C ILE A 19 -0.74 -3.50 -6.44
N ILE A 20 -1.43 -3.88 -5.36
CA ILE A 20 -2.06 -5.21 -5.26
C ILE A 20 -3.08 -5.38 -6.37
N VAL A 21 -4.00 -4.43 -6.55
CA VAL A 21 -5.05 -4.50 -7.57
C VAL A 21 -4.45 -4.57 -8.97
N ARG A 22 -3.47 -3.70 -9.28
CA ARG A 22 -2.81 -3.68 -10.58
C ARG A 22 -2.09 -4.99 -10.86
N SER A 23 -1.43 -5.58 -9.87
CA SER A 23 -0.75 -6.86 -10.02
C SER A 23 -1.71 -8.02 -10.26
N VAL A 24 -2.87 -8.03 -9.61
CA VAL A 24 -3.93 -9.02 -9.88
C VAL A 24 -4.42 -8.91 -11.33
N LEU A 25 -4.69 -7.69 -11.81
CA LEU A 25 -5.08 -7.46 -13.20
C LEU A 25 -4.01 -7.93 -14.18
N VAL A 26 -2.74 -7.58 -13.94
CA VAL A 26 -1.63 -7.98 -14.81
C VAL A 26 -1.47 -9.51 -14.86
N VAL A 27 -1.59 -10.20 -13.72
CA VAL A 27 -1.50 -11.66 -13.68
C VAL A 27 -2.65 -12.31 -14.46
N ALA A 28 -3.87 -11.77 -14.34
CA ALA A 28 -5.03 -12.23 -15.09
C ALA A 28 -4.90 -11.95 -16.60
N GLU A 29 -4.48 -10.74 -17.00
CA GLU A 29 -4.32 -10.33 -18.40
C GLU A 29 -3.21 -11.10 -19.12
N LYS A 30 -2.10 -11.36 -18.43
CA LYS A 30 -0.90 -12.00 -18.99
C LYS A 30 -0.89 -13.52 -18.82
N GLY A 31 -1.88 -14.09 -18.13
CA GLY A 31 -1.93 -15.52 -17.81
C GLY A 31 -0.72 -15.99 -16.98
N LEU A 32 -0.23 -15.15 -16.07
CA LEU A 32 0.92 -15.48 -15.22
C LEU A 32 0.52 -16.47 -14.12
N ALA A 33 1.51 -17.19 -13.59
CA ALA A 33 1.29 -18.03 -12.41
C ALA A 33 0.87 -17.19 -11.20
N LEU A 34 -0.05 -17.71 -10.39
CA LEU A 34 -0.51 -17.05 -9.15
C LEU A 34 0.64 -16.78 -8.16
N SER A 35 1.75 -17.52 -8.24
CA SER A 35 2.97 -17.26 -7.47
C SER A 35 3.57 -15.87 -7.74
N ALA A 36 3.35 -15.30 -8.92
CA ALA A 36 3.77 -13.94 -9.26
C ALA A 36 3.06 -12.86 -8.41
N LEU A 37 1.95 -13.20 -7.76
CA LEU A 37 1.24 -12.30 -6.84
C LEU A 37 1.90 -12.19 -5.47
N TRP A 38 2.78 -13.13 -5.09
CA TRP A 38 3.38 -13.13 -3.76
C TRP A 38 4.15 -11.83 -3.47
N GLN A 39 5.04 -11.44 -4.38
CA GLN A 39 5.84 -10.21 -4.25
C GLN A 39 4.98 -8.93 -4.15
N PRO A 40 4.03 -8.67 -5.07
CA PRO A 40 3.22 -7.47 -5.00
C PRO A 40 2.24 -7.46 -3.82
N ILE A 41 1.72 -8.61 -3.40
CA ILE A 41 0.92 -8.71 -2.17
C ILE A 41 1.78 -8.33 -0.96
N LEU A 42 2.97 -8.92 -0.82
CA LEU A 42 3.88 -8.61 0.28
C LEU A 42 4.24 -7.12 0.31
N LEU A 43 4.64 -6.56 -0.84
CA LEU A 43 5.01 -5.16 -0.96
C LEU A 43 3.83 -4.23 -0.62
N GLY A 44 2.66 -4.49 -1.20
CA GLY A 44 1.46 -3.71 -0.96
C GLY A 44 1.03 -3.75 0.51
N SER A 45 1.06 -4.93 1.14
CA SER A 45 0.76 -5.08 2.58
C SER A 45 1.75 -4.31 3.45
N LEU A 46 3.06 -4.35 3.16
CA LEU A 46 4.07 -3.58 3.88
C LEU A 46 3.85 -2.07 3.73
N MET A 47 3.51 -1.59 2.53
CA MET A 47 3.20 -0.19 2.29
C MET A 47 1.96 0.27 3.08
N ILE A 48 0.90 -0.54 3.08
CA ILE A 48 -0.31 -0.26 3.86
C ILE A 48 0.03 -0.21 5.36
N ALA A 49 0.76 -1.21 5.87
CA ALA A 49 1.17 -1.26 7.27
C ALA A 49 2.03 -0.04 7.66
N TYR A 50 2.98 0.35 6.81
CA TYR A 50 3.80 1.54 7.00
C TYR A 50 2.97 2.83 6.99
N GLY A 51 2.04 2.97 6.04
CA GLY A 51 1.09 4.08 5.97
C GLY A 51 0.25 4.19 7.24
N ILE A 52 -0.30 3.07 7.73
CA ILE A 52 -1.07 3.00 8.98
C ILE A 52 -0.20 3.40 10.18
N ASN A 53 1.01 2.85 10.28
CA ASN A 53 1.93 3.16 11.38
C ASN A 53 2.29 4.66 11.38
N ARG A 54 2.60 5.23 10.22
CA ARG A 54 2.88 6.66 10.05
C ARG A 54 1.69 7.52 10.41
N TRP A 55 0.49 7.17 9.93
CA TRP A 55 -0.74 7.86 10.29
C TRP A 55 -0.95 7.85 11.81
N ARG A 56 -0.83 6.69 12.47
CA ARG A 56 -0.96 6.57 13.92
C ARG A 56 0.10 7.39 14.66
N SER A 57 1.37 7.28 14.27
CA SER A 57 2.46 8.05 14.88
C SER A 57 2.23 9.55 14.78
N TRP A 58 1.77 10.03 13.62
CA TRP A 58 1.40 11.42 13.39
C TRP A 58 0.00 11.78 13.88
N ARG A 59 -0.73 10.90 14.57
CA ARG A 59 -1.89 11.26 15.39
C ARG A 59 -1.55 11.36 16.88
N VAL A 60 -0.50 10.67 17.33
CA VAL A 60 -0.12 10.61 18.74
C VAL A 60 0.91 11.69 19.13
N LYS A 61 1.74 12.19 18.20
CA LYS A 61 2.73 13.26 18.47
C LYS A 61 2.29 14.63 17.91
N PRO A 62 1.56 15.48 18.66
CA PRO A 62 1.04 16.80 18.21
C PRO A 62 2.08 17.72 17.58
#